data_AF-A0A1Y1RFV8-F1
#
_entry.id   AF-A0A1Y1RFV8-F1
#
_cell.length_a   1.000
_cell.length_b   1.000
_cell.length_c   1.000
_cell.angle_alpha   90.00
_cell.angle_beta   90.00
_cell.angle_gamma   90.00
#
_symmetry.space_group_name_H-M   'P 1'
#
loop_
_entity.id
_entity.type
_entity.pdbx_description
1 polymer ?
#
loop_
_entity_poly.entity_id
_entity_poly.type
_entity_poly.pdbx_seq_one_letter_code
_entity_poly.pdbx_strand_id
1 'polypeptide(L)' 'MGGIGVQELLVVMLIILLLFGAKRLPEIGRAFGSGIREFKRATREITSEINIEEDDAKKA' A
#
# COMPACT_ATOMS: atom_id res chain seq x y z
N MET A 1 15.16 -18.36 20.49
CA MET A 1 15.21 -16.91 20.22
C MET A 1 13.88 -16.54 19.59
N GLY A 2 12.92 -16.11 20.41
CA GLY A 2 11.54 -15.82 19.99
C GLY A 2 11.46 -14.46 19.33
N GLY A 3 10.77 -14.37 18.20
CA GLY A 3 10.54 -13.12 17.50
C GLY A 3 9.65 -12.16 18.30
N ILE A 4 9.57 -10.92 17.82
CA ILE A 4 8.70 -9.88 18.37
C ILE A 4 7.27 -10.42 18.40
N GLY A 5 6.72 -10.58 19.60
CA GLY A 5 5.35 -10.96 19.84
C GLY A 5 4.39 -9.79 19.70
N VAL A 6 3.10 -10.11 19.71
CA VAL A 6 2.02 -9.10 19.61
C VAL A 6 2.11 -8.08 20.75
N GLN A 7 2.59 -8.49 21.93
CA GLN A 7 2.72 -7.63 23.09
C GLN A 7 3.84 -6.59 22.92
N GLU A 8 5.03 -6.97 22.42
CA GLU A 8 6.08 -5.99 22.13
C GLU A 8 5.67 -5.04 21.00
N LEU A 9 4.97 -5.54 19.98
CA LEU A 9 4.45 -4.70 18.90
C LEU A 9 3.44 -3.66 19.39
N LEU A 10 2.57 -4.02 20.35
CA LEU A 10 1.64 -3.09 20.99
C LEU A 10 2.36 -1.99 21.79
N VAL A 11 3.43 -2.34 22.51
CA VAL A 11 4.23 -1.35 23.25
C VAL A 11 4.92 -0.38 22.31
N VAL A 12 5.52 -0.87 21.23
CA VAL A 12 6.12 -0.01 20.19
C VAL A 12 5.08 0.89 19.55
N MET A 13 3.91 0.35 19.21
CA MET A 13 2.78 1.12 18.68
C MET A 13 2.37 2.23 19.65
N LEU A 14 2.28 1.94 20.94
CA LEU A 14 1.93 2.93 21.97
C LEU A 14 2.96 4.08 22.02
N ILE A 15 4.25 3.77 21.96
CA ILE A 15 5.32 4.79 21.94
C ILE A 15 5.19 5.67 20.69
N ILE A 16 5.00 5.08 19.52
CA ILE A 16 4.77 5.81 18.26
C ILE A 16 3.54 6.72 18.38
N LEU A 17 2.45 6.22 18.95
CA LEU A 17 1.23 6.99 19.18
C LEU A 17 1.44 8.16 20.16
N LEU A 18 2.32 8.03 21.16
CA LEU A 18 2.65 9.13 22.06
C LEU A 18 3.51 10.20 21.37
N LEU A 19 4.47 9.80 20.53
CA LEU A 19 5.36 10.71 19.82
C LEU A 19 4.64 11.47 18.70
N PHE A 20 3.88 10.76 17.87
CA PHE A 20 3.23 11.33 16.68
C PHE A 20 1.77 11.73 16.93
N GLY A 21 1.15 11.21 17.98
CA GLY A 21 -0.27 11.37 18.27
C GLY A 21 -1.16 10.38 17.50
N ALA A 22 -2.24 9.92 18.14
CA ALA A 22 -3.19 8.97 17.54
C ALA A 22 -3.90 9.49 16.28
N LYS A 23 -3.93 10.81 16.07
CA LYS A 23 -4.53 11.43 14.87
C LYS A 23 -3.64 11.33 13.62
N ARG A 24 -2.32 11.26 13.77
CA ARG A 24 -1.41 11.26 12.61
C ARG A 24 -1.30 9.90 11.92
N LEU A 25 -1.45 8.81 12.67
CA LEU A 25 -1.43 7.46 12.11
C LEU A 25 -2.50 7.22 11.01
N PRO A 26 -3.79 7.54 11.21
CA PRO A 26 -4.80 7.40 10.16
C PRO A 26 -4.64 8.41 9.02
N GLU A 27 -4.08 9.59 9.29
CA GLU A 27 -3.81 10.60 8.26
C GLU A 27 -2.75 10.10 7.26
N ILE A 28 -1.64 9.57 7.77
CA ILE A 28 -0.58 8.95 6.96
C ILE A 28 -1.12 7.70 6.24
N GLY A 29 -1.90 6.86 6.93
CA GLY A 29 -2.51 5.68 6.32
C GLY A 29 -3.46 6.01 5.16
N ARG A 30 -4.24 7.10 5.28
CA ARG A 30 -5.11 7.58 4.20
C ARG A 30 -4.29 8.11 3.01
N ALA A 31 -3.27 8.92 3.25
CA ALA A 31 -2.42 9.45 2.20
C ALA A 31 -1.68 8.32 1.45
N PHE A 32 -1.10 7.38 2.19
CA PHE A 32 -0.39 6.23 1.65
C PHE A 32 -1.34 5.28 0.91
N GLY A 33 -2.53 5.03 1.46
CA GLY A 33 -3.56 4.19 0.85
C GLY A 33 -4.07 4.74 -0.48
N SER A 34 -4.31 6.06 -0.55
CA SER A 34 -4.67 6.73 -1.80
C SER A 34 -3.54 6.62 -2.82
N GLY A 35 -2.28 6.86 -2.43
CA GLY A 35 -1.12 6.72 -3.31
C GLY A 35 -0.97 5.30 -3.90
N ILE A 36 -1.11 4.27 -3.06
CA ILE A 36 -1.10 2.86 -3.52
C ILE A 36 -2.26 2.58 -4.48
N ARG A 37 -3.45 3.10 -4.19
CA ARG A 37 -4.63 2.90 -5.04
C ARG A 37 -4.45 3.51 -6.42
N GLU A 38 -3.94 4.74 -6.49
CA GLU A 38 -3.64 5.43 -7.74
C GLU A 38 -2.56 4.69 -8.52
N PHE A 39 -1.46 4.29 -7.84
CA PHE A 39 -0.38 3.52 -8.44
C PHE A 39 -0.87 2.21 -9.05
N LYS A 40 -1.66 1.44 -8.29
CA LYS A 40 -2.24 0.17 -8.77
C LYS A 40 -3.17 0.38 -9.98
N ARG A 41 -3.92 1.49 -10.02
CA ARG A 41 -4.79 1.82 -11.13
C ARG A 41 -3.98 2.12 -12.40
N ALA A 42 -2.97 2.98 -12.29
CA ALA A 42 -2.08 3.30 -13.40
C ALA A 42 -1.35 2.07 -13.94
N THR A 43 -0.81 1.21 -13.06
CA THR A 43 -0.17 -0.05 -13.49
C THR A 43 -1.15 -0.96 -14.24
N ARG A 44 -2.41 -1.05 -13.79
CA ARG A 44 -3.42 -1.88 -14.45
C ARG A 44 -3.80 -1.34 -15.83
N GLU A 45 -3.95 -0.03 -15.97
CA GLU A 45 -4.28 0.62 -17.24
C GLU A 45 -3.19 0.36 -18.29
N ILE A 46 -1.92 0.60 -17.92
CA ILE A 46 -0.75 0.29 -18.76
C ILE A 46 -0.71 -1.21 -19.14
N THR A 47 -0.94 -2.10 -18.16
CA THR A 47 -0.94 -3.55 -18.43
C THR A 47 -2.06 -3.97 -19.37
N SER A 48 -3.23 -3.33 -19.27
CA SER A 48 -4.37 -3.60 -20.15
C SER A 48 -4.13 -3.09 -21.57
N GLU A 49 -3.54 -1.91 -21.75
CA GLU A 49 -3.15 -1.40 -23.08
C GLU A 49 -2.16 -2.34 -23.78
N ILE A 50 -1.12 -2.79 -23.07
CA ILE A 50 -0.12 -3.72 -23.62
C ILE A 50 -0.75 -5.07 -24.01
N ASN A 51 -1.69 -5.60 -23.22
CA ASN A 51 -2.35 -6.87 -23.57
C ASN A 51 -3.28 -6.74 -24.79
N ILE A 52 -3.96 -5.60 -24.95
CA ILE A 52 -4.85 -5.38 -26.11
C ILE A 52 -4.02 -5.32 -27.40
N GLU A 53 -2.87 -4.64 -27.38
CA GLU A 53 -1.95 -4.56 -28.51
C GLU A 53 -1.36 -5.93 -28.90
N GLU A 54 -1.03 -6.79 -27.93
CA GLU A 54 -0.56 -8.17 -28.20
C GLU A 54 -1.65 -9.09 -28.75
N ASP A 55 -2.90 -8.95 -28.32
CA ASP A 55 -4.04 -9.76 -28.81
C ASP A 55 -4.44 -9.37 -30.24
N ASP A 56 -4.39 -8.08 -30.59
CA ASP A 56 -4.66 -7.59 -31.94
C ASP A 56 -3.53 -7.94 -32.92
N ALA A 57 -2.27 -7.90 -32.48
CA ALA A 57 -1.12 -8.32 -33.29
C ALA A 57 -1.08 -9.83 -33.57
N LYS A 58 -1.71 -10.67 -32.73
CA LYS A 58 -1.82 -12.13 -32.94
C LYS A 58 -3.01 -12.54 -33.81
N LYS A 59 -3.96 -11.64 -34.05
CA LYS A 59 -5.14 -11.89 -34.90
C LYS A 59 -4.97 -11.44 -36.36
N ALA A 60 -3.94 -10.65 -36.68
CA ALA A 60 -3.52 -10.30 -38.03
C ALA A 60 -2.54 -11.34 -38.61
#